data_AF-A0A969E256-F1
#
_entry.id   AF-A0A969E256-F1
#
_cell.length_a   1.000
_cell.length_b   1.000
_cell.length_c   1.000
_cell.angle_alpha   90.00
_cell.angle_beta   90.00
_cell.angle_gamma   90.00
#
_symmetry.space_group_name_H-M   'P 1'
#
loop_
_entity.id
_entity.type
_entity.pdbx_description
1 polymer ?
#
loop_
_entity_poly.entity_id
_entity_poly.type
_entity_poly.pdbx_seq_one_letter_code
_entity_poly.pdbx_strand_id
1 'polypeptide(L)'
;MPTISENDWLDILNDIQDQKAVLLIGPEIMKIEGMSMNGYLRDSLNQRNSDDIAYYYERDGFFLFKSPEGKVRVARQVKRFYRDITPDETVLQRIVQIPFHLVVSVNPDTFVSEAFYRYGVKHRFHYFQHRHRDNENDELKNRPKHSL
;
A
#
# COMPACT_ATOMS: atom_id res chain seq x y z
N MET A 1 15.66 7.13 -20.90
CA MET A 1 14.30 6.60 -21.06
C MET A 1 14.12 6.28 -22.54
N PRO A 2 13.87 5.02 -22.94
CA PRO A 2 13.53 4.74 -24.33
C PRO A 2 12.28 5.57 -24.70
N THR A 3 12.32 6.21 -25.87
CA THR A 3 11.18 6.95 -26.41
C THR A 3 10.17 5.96 -26.94
N ILE A 4 8.97 5.97 -26.38
CA ILE A 4 7.82 5.18 -26.87
C ILE A 4 7.42 5.78 -28.23
N SER A 5 7.31 4.94 -29.27
CA SER A 5 6.88 5.42 -30.59
C SER A 5 5.39 5.74 -30.61
N GLU A 6 4.92 6.46 -31.62
CA GLU A 6 3.48 6.74 -31.78
C GLU A 6 2.66 5.45 -31.94
N ASN A 7 3.18 4.46 -32.66
CA ASN A 7 2.52 3.16 -32.83
C ASN A 7 2.41 2.40 -31.49
N ASP A 8 3.49 2.38 -30.70
CA ASP A 8 3.48 1.74 -29.38
C ASP A 8 2.44 2.41 -28.45
N TRP A 9 2.28 3.73 -28.55
CA TRP A 9 1.25 4.45 -27.80
C TRP A 9 -0.16 4.05 -28.21
N LEU A 10 -0.42 3.92 -29.51
CA LEU A 10 -1.72 3.47 -30.02
C LEU A 10 -2.02 2.04 -29.55
N ASP A 11 -1.03 1.15 -29.58
CA ASP A 11 -1.19 -0.23 -29.10
C ASP A 11 -1.53 -0.29 -27.60
N ILE A 12 -0.84 0.51 -26.77
CA ILE A 12 -1.16 0.61 -25.33
C ILE A 12 -2.60 1.11 -25.12
N LEU A 13 -3.03 2.13 -25.88
CA LEU A 13 -4.40 2.65 -25.77
C LEU A 13 -5.44 1.60 -26.18
N ASN A 14 -5.17 0.86 -27.26
CA ASN A 14 -6.03 -0.23 -27.71
C ASN A 14 -6.10 -1.33 -26.63
N ASP A 15 -4.98 -1.72 -26.03
CA ASP A 15 -4.97 -2.74 -24.97
C ASP A 15 -5.70 -2.30 -23.69
N ILE A 16 -5.67 -1.00 -23.35
CA ILE A 16 -6.47 -0.45 -22.26
C ILE A 16 -7.96 -0.53 -22.61
N GLN A 17 -8.34 -0.10 -23.81
CA GLN A 17 -9.74 -0.13 -24.28
C GLN A 17 -10.30 -1.55 -24.39
N ASP A 18 -9.50 -2.49 -24.88
CA ASP A 18 -9.82 -3.90 -25.05
C ASP A 18 -9.74 -4.71 -23.75
N GLN A 19 -9.45 -4.06 -22.61
CA GLN A 19 -9.31 -4.73 -21.30
C GLN A 19 -8.21 -5.81 -21.27
N LYS A 20 -7.11 -5.58 -22.00
CA LYS A 20 -5.92 -6.44 -22.04
C LYS A 20 -4.76 -5.90 -21.20
N ALA A 21 -4.86 -4.65 -20.72
CA ALA A 21 -3.85 -4.02 -19.89
C ALA A 21 -4.20 -4.03 -18.39
N VAL A 22 -3.24 -4.45 -17.56
CA VAL A 22 -3.31 -4.41 -16.09
C VAL A 22 -2.39 -3.30 -15.57
N LEU A 23 -2.85 -2.50 -14.62
CA LEU A 23 -2.01 -1.54 -13.92
C LEU A 23 -1.41 -2.16 -12.66
N LEU A 24 -0.09 -2.31 -12.62
CA LEU A 24 0.65 -2.69 -11.41
C LEU A 24 1.26 -1.46 -10.76
N ILE A 25 0.88 -1.20 -9.51
CA ILE A 25 1.28 -0.02 -8.74
C ILE A 25 2.24 -0.44 -7.63
N GLY A 26 3.43 0.15 -7.67
CA GLY A 26 4.43 0.05 -6.61
C GLY A 26 4.41 1.23 -5.64
N PRO A 27 5.23 1.17 -4.60
CA PRO A 27 5.28 2.20 -3.54
C PRO A 27 5.84 3.54 -4.00
N GLU A 28 6.59 3.56 -5.09
CA GLU A 28 7.22 4.76 -5.65
C GLU A 28 6.24 5.68 -6.40
N ILE A 29 4.97 5.27 -6.55
CA ILE A 29 3.95 6.09 -7.22
C ILE A 29 3.57 7.34 -6.39
N MET A 30 3.66 7.25 -5.06
CA MET A 30 3.29 8.32 -4.15
C MET A 30 4.53 9.04 -3.65
N LYS A 31 4.42 10.36 -3.54
CA LYS A 31 5.47 11.21 -2.99
C LYS A 31 4.99 12.01 -1.79
N ILE A 32 5.90 12.20 -0.86
CA ILE A 32 5.75 13.05 0.32
C ILE A 32 6.93 13.99 0.31
N GLU A 33 6.68 15.30 0.29
CA GLU A 33 7.75 16.31 0.29
C GLU A 33 8.81 16.08 -0.82
N GLY A 34 8.37 15.57 -1.98
CA GLY A 34 9.23 15.27 -3.13
C GLY A 34 10.00 13.94 -3.04
N MET A 35 10.00 13.27 -1.89
CA MET A 35 10.58 11.93 -1.69
C MET A 35 9.54 10.84 -1.97
N SER A 36 9.97 9.63 -2.29
CA SER A 36 9.03 8.51 -2.33
C SER A 36 8.47 8.23 -0.94
N MET A 37 7.21 7.81 -0.89
CA MET A 37 6.53 7.49 0.37
C MET A 37 7.30 6.43 1.19
N ASN A 38 7.89 5.44 0.53
CA ASN A 38 8.72 4.43 1.19
C ASN A 38 10.02 5.01 1.74
N GLY A 39 10.71 5.88 0.99
CA GLY A 39 11.91 6.56 1.46
C GLY A 39 11.63 7.42 2.69
N TYR A 40 10.53 8.19 2.64
CA TYR A 40 10.09 9.01 3.78
C TYR A 40 9.75 8.16 5.00
N LEU A 41 9.01 7.06 4.82
CA LEU A 41 8.70 6.13 5.91
C LEU A 41 9.99 5.53 6.51
N ARG A 42 10.91 5.07 5.68
CA ARG A 42 12.20 4.51 6.12
C ARG A 42 12.96 5.50 6.99
N ASP A 43 13.12 6.72 6.50
CA ASP A 43 13.90 7.75 7.20
C ASP A 43 13.25 8.14 8.53
N SER A 44 11.92 8.26 8.54
CA SER A 44 11.14 8.52 9.75
C SER A 44 11.29 7.40 10.79
N LEU A 45 11.27 6.13 10.36
CA LEU A 45 11.46 4.99 11.25
C LEU A 45 12.87 4.93 11.80
N ASN A 46 13.89 5.07 10.95
CA ASN A 46 15.30 5.03 11.38
C ASN A 46 15.64 6.14 12.38
N GLN A 47 15.14 7.36 12.16
CA GLN A 47 15.37 8.48 13.06
C GLN A 47 14.73 8.29 14.44
N ARG A 48 13.52 7.72 14.49
CA ARG A 48 12.73 7.60 15.73
C ARG A 48 13.00 6.31 16.51
N ASN A 49 13.67 5.33 15.90
CA ASN A 49 13.77 3.98 16.43
C ASN A 49 15.21 3.43 16.33
N SER A 50 16.23 4.28 16.45
CA SER A 50 17.64 3.86 16.46
C SER A 50 17.95 2.85 17.57
N ASP A 51 17.18 2.85 18.65
CA ASP A 51 17.28 1.87 19.74
C ASP A 51 16.66 0.51 19.36
N ASP A 52 15.65 0.48 18.51
CA ASP A 52 14.89 -0.74 18.14
C ASP A 52 15.38 -1.37 16.83
N ILE A 53 15.89 -0.57 15.90
CA ILE A 53 16.37 -0.98 14.58
C ILE A 53 17.87 -1.21 14.66
N ALA A 54 18.30 -2.42 14.33
CA ALA A 54 19.70 -2.80 14.24
C ALA A 54 20.30 -2.38 12.89
N TYR A 55 19.55 -2.60 11.81
CA TYR A 55 20.03 -2.36 10.45
C TYR A 55 18.84 -2.25 9.48
N TYR A 56 19.05 -1.53 8.37
CA TYR A 56 18.12 -1.51 7.24
C TYR A 56 18.83 -1.99 5.97
N TYR A 57 18.29 -3.05 5.36
CA TYR A 57 18.80 -3.64 4.13
C TYR A 57 18.23 -2.89 2.93
N GLU A 58 18.97 -1.87 2.46
CA GLU A 58 18.56 -0.99 1.34
C GLU A 58 18.09 -1.76 0.09
N ARG A 59 18.77 -2.85 -0.28
CA ARG A 59 18.43 -3.65 -1.46
C ARG A 59 17.06 -4.32 -1.35
N ASP A 60 16.73 -4.81 -0.15
CA ASP A 60 15.57 -5.68 0.07
C ASP A 60 14.40 -4.93 0.72
N GLY A 61 14.64 -3.73 1.25
CA GLY A 61 13.63 -2.93 1.96
C GLY A 61 13.29 -3.47 3.36
N PHE A 62 14.20 -4.23 3.99
CA PHE A 62 13.93 -4.92 5.25
C PHE A 62 14.63 -4.28 6.45
N PHE A 63 13.93 -4.26 7.58
CA PHE A 63 14.48 -3.87 8.88
C PHE A 63 14.91 -5.10 9.67
N LEU A 64 16.15 -5.08 10.14
CA LEU A 64 16.60 -5.95 11.22
C LEU A 64 16.32 -5.25 12.54
N PHE A 65 15.61 -5.94 13.45
CA PHE A 65 15.27 -5.40 14.77
C PHE A 65 16.18 -6.01 15.84
N LYS A 66 16.54 -5.21 16.86
CA LYS A 66 17.34 -5.69 17.99
C LYS A 66 16.55 -6.60 18.92
N SER A 67 15.22 -6.44 18.98
CA SER A 67 14.35 -7.31 19.77
C SER A 67 12.96 -7.50 19.13
N PRO A 68 12.23 -8.56 19.53
CA PRO A 68 10.83 -8.77 19.13
C PRO A 68 9.90 -7.61 19.51
N GLU A 69 10.12 -6.98 20.66
CA GLU A 69 9.32 -5.85 21.15
C GLU A 69 9.53 -4.61 20.28
N GLY A 70 10.77 -4.35 19.86
CA GLY A 70 11.10 -3.28 18.91
C GLY A 70 10.39 -3.47 17.58
N LYS A 71 10.38 -4.70 17.04
CA LYS A 71 9.60 -5.04 15.84
C LYS A 71 8.12 -4.71 15.99
N VAL A 72 7.49 -5.09 17.12
CA VAL A 72 6.07 -4.80 17.37
C VAL A 72 5.81 -3.30 17.48
N ARG A 73 6.69 -2.54 18.17
CA ARG A 73 6.58 -1.08 18.27
C ARG A 73 6.66 -0.41 16.91
N VAL A 74 7.65 -0.76 16.10
CA VAL A 74 7.87 -0.21 14.76
C VAL A 74 6.73 -0.59 13.81
N ALA A 75 6.24 -1.84 13.85
CA ALA A 75 5.08 -2.24 13.04
C ALA A 75 3.82 -1.41 13.36
N ARG A 76 3.60 -1.06 14.64
CA ARG A 76 2.50 -0.15 15.02
C ARG A 76 2.72 1.27 14.47
N GLN A 77 3.96 1.75 14.38
CA GLN A 77 4.27 3.05 13.77
C GLN A 77 4.00 3.05 12.27
N VAL A 78 4.38 2.00 11.54
CA VAL A 78 4.04 1.83 10.12
C VAL A 78 2.53 1.91 9.91
N LYS A 79 1.75 1.19 10.71
CA LYS A 79 0.28 1.25 10.62
C LYS A 79 -0.28 2.66 10.85
N ARG A 80 0.29 3.40 11.81
CA ARG A 80 -0.12 4.79 12.08
C ARG A 80 0.25 5.70 10.92
N PHE A 81 1.45 5.55 10.36
CA PHE A 81 1.90 6.33 9.22
C PHE A 81 0.92 6.28 8.04
N TYR A 82 0.52 5.09 7.60
CA TYR A 82 -0.41 4.94 6.47
C TYR A 82 -1.83 5.45 6.77
N ARG A 83 -2.21 5.53 8.04
CA ARG A 83 -3.51 6.08 8.44
C ARG A 83 -3.50 7.61 8.51
N ASP A 84 -2.36 8.18 8.89
CA ASP A 84 -2.25 9.61 9.21
C ASP A 84 -1.75 10.42 8.00
N ILE A 85 -1.27 9.76 6.94
CA ILE A 85 -0.83 10.38 5.69
C ILE A 85 -2.00 10.71 4.75
N THR A 86 -1.91 11.85 4.07
CA THR A 86 -2.77 12.20 2.94
C THR A 86 -2.06 11.88 1.63
N PRO A 87 -2.60 11.00 0.77
CA PRO A 87 -1.99 10.67 -0.52
C PRO A 87 -2.09 11.83 -1.52
N ASP A 88 -1.26 11.80 -2.57
CA ASP A 88 -1.34 12.76 -3.67
C ASP A 88 -2.59 12.51 -4.52
N GLU A 89 -3.59 13.37 -4.34
CA GLU A 89 -4.87 13.27 -5.04
C GLU A 89 -4.71 13.40 -6.56
N THR A 90 -3.71 14.14 -7.05
CA THR A 90 -3.48 14.32 -8.49
C THR A 90 -3.12 12.99 -9.15
N VAL A 91 -2.28 12.20 -8.47
CA VAL A 91 -1.88 10.86 -8.93
C VAL A 91 -3.08 9.92 -8.88
N LEU A 92 -3.84 9.93 -7.79
CA LEU A 92 -5.04 9.10 -7.64
C LEU A 92 -6.09 9.40 -8.71
N GLN A 93 -6.34 10.68 -8.97
CA GLN A 93 -7.28 11.11 -10.01
C GLN A 93 -6.88 10.61 -11.40
N ARG A 94 -5.58 10.68 -11.74
CA ARG A 94 -5.07 10.16 -13.02
C ARG A 94 -5.27 8.65 -13.15
N ILE A 95 -5.03 7.90 -12.06
CA ILE A 95 -5.24 6.44 -12.05
C ILE A 95 -6.72 6.13 -12.29
N VAL A 96 -7.63 6.82 -11.61
CA VAL A 96 -9.08 6.61 -11.72
C VAL A 96 -9.61 6.94 -13.12
N GLN A 97 -9.02 7.93 -13.80
CA GLN A 97 -9.44 8.35 -15.15
C GLN A 97 -9.08 7.35 -16.25
N ILE A 98 -8.11 6.46 -16.02
CA ILE A 98 -7.70 5.47 -17.00
C ILE A 98 -8.47 4.17 -16.73
N PRO A 99 -9.22 3.63 -17.69
CA PRO A 99 -10.14 2.50 -17.46
C PRO A 99 -9.42 1.15 -17.44
N PHE A 100 -8.39 1.00 -16.60
CA PHE A 100 -7.77 -0.30 -16.36
C PHE A 100 -8.80 -1.26 -15.74
N HIS A 101 -8.97 -2.41 -16.39
CA HIS A 101 -9.92 -3.44 -15.94
C HIS A 101 -9.46 -4.14 -14.64
N LEU A 102 -8.15 -4.10 -14.36
CA LEU A 102 -7.54 -4.60 -13.14
C LEU A 102 -6.43 -3.66 -12.69
N VAL A 103 -6.47 -3.28 -11.42
CA VAL A 103 -5.41 -2.52 -10.75
C VAL A 103 -4.89 -3.36 -9.59
N VAL A 104 -3.60 -3.62 -9.58
CA VAL A 104 -2.90 -4.36 -8.53
C VAL A 104 -1.97 -3.39 -7.82
N SER A 105 -2.22 -3.12 -6.54
CA SER A 105 -1.32 -2.34 -5.69
C SER A 105 -0.57 -3.28 -4.75
N VAL A 106 0.75 -3.12 -4.67
CA VAL A 106 1.58 -3.80 -3.66
C VAL A 106 1.77 -2.95 -2.40
N ASN A 107 1.16 -1.76 -2.35
CA ASN A 107 1.26 -0.90 -1.19
C ASN A 107 0.34 -1.39 -0.08
N PRO A 108 0.75 -1.32 1.19
CA PRO A 108 -0.07 -1.74 2.33
C PRO A 108 -1.10 -0.67 2.71
N ASP A 109 -1.84 -0.14 1.73
CA ASP A 109 -2.84 0.93 1.86
C ASP A 109 -4.11 0.65 1.03
N THR A 110 -5.11 1.51 1.19
CA THR A 110 -6.40 1.46 0.49
C THR A 110 -6.63 2.67 -0.44
N PHE A 111 -5.60 3.50 -0.68
CA PHE A 111 -5.79 4.83 -1.29
C PHE A 111 -6.40 4.78 -2.70
N VAL A 112 -5.97 3.83 -3.52
CA VAL A 112 -6.52 3.66 -4.88
C VAL A 112 -8.00 3.26 -4.81
N SER A 113 -8.35 2.28 -3.96
CA SER A 113 -9.75 1.86 -3.82
C SER A 113 -10.63 2.99 -3.29
N GLU A 114 -10.15 3.74 -2.29
CA GLU A 114 -10.83 4.91 -1.74
C GLU A 114 -11.03 6.01 -2.79
N ALA A 115 -10.05 6.24 -3.66
CA ALA A 115 -10.18 7.18 -4.77
C ALA A 115 -11.28 6.74 -5.75
N PHE A 116 -11.33 5.46 -6.14
CA PHE A 116 -12.40 4.95 -6.99
C PHE A 116 -13.78 5.18 -6.37
N TYR A 117 -13.95 4.91 -5.08
CA TYR A 117 -15.21 5.20 -4.38
C TYR A 117 -15.54 6.69 -4.39
N ARG A 118 -14.56 7.55 -4.08
CA ARG A 118 -14.72 9.01 -4.02
C ARG A 118 -15.15 9.61 -5.36
N TYR A 119 -14.59 9.12 -6.46
CA TYR A 119 -14.92 9.57 -7.81
C TYR A 119 -16.11 8.82 -8.44
N GLY A 120 -16.80 7.96 -7.68
CA GLY A 120 -18.00 7.26 -8.15
C GLY A 120 -17.73 6.17 -9.18
N VAL A 121 -16.50 5.66 -9.29
CA VAL A 121 -16.14 4.56 -10.20
C VAL A 121 -16.42 3.23 -9.52
N LYS A 122 -17.34 2.46 -10.12
CA LYS A 122 -17.68 1.12 -9.66
C LYS A 122 -16.48 0.20 -9.83
N HIS A 123 -16.06 -0.45 -8.75
CA HIS A 123 -15.00 -1.46 -8.76
C HIS A 123 -15.27 -2.52 -7.68
N ARG A 124 -14.54 -3.64 -7.73
CA ARG A 124 -14.53 -4.65 -6.68
C ARG A 124 -13.15 -4.65 -6.03
N PHE A 125 -13.11 -4.37 -4.73
CA PHE A 125 -11.86 -4.39 -3.97
C PHE A 125 -11.65 -5.73 -3.27
N HIS A 126 -10.45 -6.29 -3.43
CA HIS A 126 -9.96 -7.46 -2.72
C HIS A 126 -8.53 -7.19 -2.27
N TYR A 127 -8.11 -7.82 -1.17
CA TYR A 127 -6.76 -7.72 -0.65
C TYR A 127 -6.28 -9.08 -0.15
N PHE A 128 -4.97 -9.29 -0.22
CA PHE A 128 -4.35 -10.49 0.33
C PHE A 128 -4.22 -10.37 1.85
N GLN A 129 -4.67 -11.39 2.57
CA GLN A 129 -4.45 -11.51 4.01
C GLN A 129 -3.87 -12.89 4.32
N HIS A 130 -2.61 -12.93 4.75
CA HIS A 130 -1.88 -14.18 4.99
C HIS A 130 -2.50 -15.10 6.05
N ARG A 131 -3.34 -14.55 6.95
CA ARG A 131 -4.16 -15.33 7.89
C ARG A 131 -5.63 -15.12 7.62
N HIS A 132 -6.33 -16.17 7.21
CA HIS A 132 -7.79 -16.23 7.27
C HIS A 132 -8.23 -15.89 8.70
N ARG A 133 -9.01 -14.83 8.85
CA ARG A 133 -9.53 -14.33 10.13
C ARG A 133 -10.78 -15.09 10.56
N ASP A 134 -10.85 -16.40 10.24
CA ASP A 134 -12.03 -17.22 10.55
C ASP A 134 -12.16 -17.50 12.06
N ASN A 135 -11.14 -17.17 12.88
CA ASN A 135 -11.11 -17.50 14.31
C ASN A 135 -11.30 -16.34 15.29
N GLU A 136 -11.35 -15.06 14.87
CA GLU A 136 -11.55 -13.96 15.85
C GLU A 136 -13.01 -13.87 16.35
N ASN A 137 -13.98 -14.35 15.58
CA ASN A 137 -15.39 -14.42 16.01
C ASN A 137 -15.68 -15.61 16.95
N ASP A 138 -14.82 -16.63 16.97
CA ASP A 138 -14.97 -17.78 17.87
C ASP A 138 -14.23 -17.58 19.20
N GLU A 139 -13.16 -16.78 19.25
CA GLU A 139 -12.50 -16.39 20.50
C GLU A 139 -13.36 -15.46 21.39
N LEU A 140 -14.29 -14.70 20.81
CA LEU A 140 -15.26 -13.89 21.56
C LEU A 140 -16.42 -14.72 22.12
N LYS A 141 -16.73 -15.89 21.54
CA LYS A 141 -17.74 -16.82 22.07
C LYS A 141 -17.23 -17.67 23.23
N ASN A 142 -15.91 -17.85 23.33
CA ASN A 142 -15.27 -18.71 24.34
C ASN A 142 -14.66 -17.95 25.53
N ARG A 143 -14.94 -16.64 25.69
CA ARG A 143 -14.63 -15.98 26.96
C ARG A 143 -15.57 -16.52 28.04
N PRO A 144 -15.06 -17.07 29.16
CA PRO A 144 -15.92 -17.41 30.28
C PRO A 144 -16.66 -16.13 30.71
N LYS A 145 -17.99 -16.19 30.71
CA LYS A 145 -18.81 -15.18 31.36
C LYS A 145 -18.46 -15.26 32.84
N HIS A 146 -17.61 -14.36 33.32
CA HIS A 146 -17.52 -14.13 34.75
C HIS A 146 -18.91 -13.71 35.21
N SER A 147 -19.60 -14.63 35.88
CA SER A 147 -20.73 -14.33 36.72
C SER A 147 -20.25 -13.42 37.85
N LEU A 148 -21.08 -12.40 38.10
CA LEU A 148 -21.06 -11.40 39.17
C LEU A 148 -20.27 -11.78 40.43
#